data_AF-A0A2V1E1Z8-F1
#
_entry.id   AF-A0A2V1E1Z8-F1
#
_cell.length_a   1.000
_cell.length_b   1.000
_cell.length_c   1.000
_cell.angle_alpha   90.00
_cell.angle_beta   90.00
_cell.angle_gamma   90.00
#
_symmetry.space_group_name_H-M   'P 1'
#
loop_
_entity.id
_entity.type
_entity.pdbx_description
1 polymer ?
#
loop_
_entity_poly.entity_id
_entity_poly.type
_entity_poly.pdbx_seq_one_letter_code
_entity_poly.pdbx_strand_id
1 'polypeptide(L)'
;MAASKELNYEMDLLFSHGRPFFSLTWKKFPALSSVVNSVLFNIDLRVRDPYRGGEDSGPRPRTRELALLLEDPKTCFAGSLFDYAAILFKSISNLLSNGDPAFRVLYMESLILNFRTPTTIVPGLSRTAITPTRRVPVEPEEAKKLLDTMRGTLQANVKAFKAFDAANCGELFPLIQIGRLQFATEGYVWGEGHNMILAHDDFQWLRY
;
A
#
# COMPACT_ATOMS: atom_id res chain seq x y z
N MET A 1 -0.33 6.58 -35.63
CA MET A 1 0.11 6.01 -34.34
C MET A 1 -0.70 6.68 -33.26
N ALA A 2 -1.73 6.01 -32.72
CA ALA A 2 -2.46 6.51 -31.57
C ALA A 2 -1.56 6.33 -30.35
N ALA A 3 -1.26 7.41 -29.62
CA ALA A 3 -0.61 7.31 -28.33
C ALA A 3 -1.44 6.37 -27.46
N SER A 4 -0.89 5.21 -27.12
CA SER A 4 -1.42 4.34 -26.08
C SER A 4 -1.59 5.21 -24.83
N LYS A 5 -2.82 5.50 -24.42
CA LYS A 5 -3.07 6.22 -23.18
C LYS A 5 -2.66 5.30 -22.05
N GLU A 6 -1.47 5.50 -21.50
CA GLU A 6 -1.01 4.74 -20.34
C GLU A 6 -1.90 5.04 -19.13
N LEU A 7 -2.55 4.00 -18.62
CA LEU A 7 -3.41 4.07 -17.45
C LEU A 7 -2.58 3.68 -16.22
N ASN A 8 -1.89 4.69 -15.70
CA ASN A 8 -1.06 4.58 -14.51
C ASN A 8 -1.78 5.26 -13.33
N TYR A 9 -2.14 4.46 -12.33
CA TYR A 9 -2.80 4.90 -11.10
C TYR A 9 -1.77 5.07 -10.00
N GLU A 10 -1.91 6.12 -9.19
CA GLU A 10 -0.99 6.40 -8.08
C GLU A 10 -1.77 6.79 -6.83
N MET A 11 -1.48 6.10 -5.73
CA MET A 11 -2.09 6.30 -4.43
C MET A 11 -1.01 6.37 -3.35
N ASP A 12 -1.17 7.29 -2.42
CA ASP A 12 -0.39 7.35 -1.19
C ASP A 12 -1.16 6.67 -0.04
N LEU A 13 -0.48 5.79 0.67
CA LEU A 13 -0.92 5.14 1.90
C LEU A 13 0.00 5.56 3.04
N LEU A 14 -0.59 6.17 4.06
CA LEU A 14 0.17 6.79 5.12
C LEU A 14 -0.11 6.17 6.48
N PHE A 15 0.88 5.49 7.02
CA PHE A 15 0.85 4.90 8.34
C PHE A 15 1.52 5.84 9.35
N SER A 16 0.77 6.30 10.34
CA SER A 16 1.31 7.07 11.46
C SER A 16 1.44 6.18 12.70
N HIS A 17 2.67 6.07 13.21
CA HIS A 17 2.94 5.46 14.50
C HIS A 17 2.04 6.09 15.59
N GLY A 18 1.35 5.25 16.35
CA GLY A 18 0.44 5.68 17.42
C GLY A 18 -0.99 5.96 16.96
N ARG A 19 -1.27 5.93 15.66
CA ARG A 19 -2.64 6.09 15.16
C ARG A 19 -3.25 4.72 14.84
N PRO A 20 -4.51 4.48 15.23
CA PRO A 20 -5.20 3.24 14.89
C PRO A 20 -5.71 3.22 13.44
N PHE A 21 -5.47 4.29 12.68
CA PHE A 21 -5.88 4.44 11.29
C PHE A 21 -4.73 4.97 10.44
N PHE A 22 -4.80 4.71 9.14
CA PHE A 22 -3.90 5.25 8.13
C PHE A 22 -4.71 6.08 7.13
N SER A 23 -4.05 6.98 6.39
CA SER A 23 -4.73 7.78 5.38
C SER A 23 -4.44 7.28 3.97
N LEU A 24 -5.43 7.42 3.08
CA LEU A 24 -5.36 7.08 1.68
C LEU A 24 -5.55 8.34 0.84
N THR A 25 -4.75 8.55 -0.19
CA THR A 25 -4.89 9.71 -1.08
C THR A 25 -4.54 9.35 -2.50
N TRP A 26 -5.49 9.49 -3.41
CA TRP A 26 -5.22 9.40 -4.84
C TRP A 26 -4.38 10.58 -5.31
N LYS A 27 -3.27 10.29 -5.99
CA LYS A 27 -2.45 11.28 -6.69
C LYS A 27 -2.77 11.34 -8.16
N LYS A 28 -3.00 10.17 -8.77
CA LYS A 28 -3.30 10.04 -10.18
C LYS A 28 -4.34 8.94 -10.39
N PHE A 29 -5.46 9.30 -10.99
CA PHE A 29 -6.51 8.37 -11.44
C PHE A 29 -7.07 8.91 -12.76
N PRO A 30 -6.44 8.59 -13.91
CA PRO A 30 -6.72 9.23 -15.19
C PRO A 30 -8.08 8.85 -15.78
N ALA A 31 -8.51 7.60 -15.60
CA ALA A 31 -9.79 7.07 -16.06
C ALA A 31 -10.09 5.73 -15.37
N LEU A 32 -11.35 5.31 -15.40
CA LEU A 32 -11.76 3.96 -15.03
C LEU A 32 -11.61 3.02 -16.24
N SER A 33 -10.96 1.87 -16.06
CA SER A 33 -10.70 0.90 -17.12
C SER A 33 -10.57 -0.52 -16.58
N SER A 34 -10.98 -1.51 -17.38
CA SER A 34 -10.81 -2.94 -17.11
C SER A 34 -9.37 -3.42 -17.31
N VAL A 35 -8.55 -2.65 -18.05
CA VAL A 35 -7.13 -2.93 -18.28
C VAL A 35 -6.33 -1.73 -17.80
N VAL A 36 -5.40 -1.97 -16.87
CA VAL A 36 -4.59 -0.94 -16.20
C VAL A 36 -3.12 -1.30 -16.35
N ASN A 37 -2.29 -0.32 -16.76
CA ASN A 37 -0.86 -0.56 -16.95
C ASN A 37 -0.11 -0.65 -15.62
N SER A 38 -0.42 0.26 -14.69
CA SER A 38 0.19 0.18 -13.37
C SER A 38 -0.70 0.77 -12.29
N VAL A 39 -0.63 0.17 -11.12
CA VAL A 39 -1.13 0.73 -9.87
C VAL A 39 0.06 0.88 -8.93
N LEU A 40 0.42 2.12 -8.60
CA LEU A 40 1.50 2.45 -7.68
C LEU A 40 0.91 2.84 -6.33
N PHE A 41 1.32 2.11 -5.29
CA PHE A 41 1.05 2.41 -3.90
C PHE A 41 2.34 2.95 -3.26
N ASN A 42 2.40 4.25 -3.03
CA ASN A 42 3.44 4.87 -2.22
C ASN A 42 3.08 4.69 -0.75
N ILE A 43 3.93 4.01 0.00
CA ILE A 43 3.68 3.65 1.39
C ILE A 43 4.62 4.45 2.27
N ASP A 44 4.03 5.35 3.04
CA ASP A 44 4.71 6.29 3.92
C ASP A 44 4.57 5.84 5.38
N LEU A 45 5.70 5.76 6.08
CA LEU A 45 5.73 5.55 7.53
C LEU A 45 6.14 6.84 8.25
N ARG A 46 5.25 7.35 9.11
CA ARG A 46 5.51 8.46 10.01
C ARG A 46 5.74 7.94 11.42
N VAL A 47 6.92 8.16 11.96
CA VAL A 47 7.25 7.77 13.33
C VAL A 47 7.14 8.96 14.29
N ARG A 48 6.85 8.66 15.56
CA ARG A 48 6.90 9.60 16.69
C ARG A 48 5.96 10.81 16.52
N ASP A 49 4.86 10.62 15.80
CA ASP A 49 3.84 11.66 15.59
C ASP A 49 3.01 11.84 16.88
N PRO A 50 2.97 13.03 17.51
CA PRO A 50 2.20 13.22 18.75
C PRO A 50 0.70 13.01 18.52
N TYR A 51 0.00 12.44 19.51
CA TYR A 51 -1.43 12.10 19.38
C TYR A 51 -2.34 13.32 19.20
N ARG A 52 -1.93 14.52 19.65
CA ARG A 52 -2.68 15.77 19.48
C ARG A 52 -1.97 16.65 18.44
N GLY A 53 -2.69 16.99 17.37
CA GLY A 53 -2.22 17.99 16.41
C GLY A 53 -2.14 19.34 17.11
N GLY A 54 -0.94 19.93 17.15
CA GLY A 54 -0.77 21.32 17.56
C GLY A 54 0.23 21.57 18.68
N GLU A 55 0.63 20.57 19.47
CA GLU A 55 1.64 20.78 20.52
C GLU A 55 2.71 19.69 20.49
N ASP A 56 3.98 20.11 20.40
CA ASP A 56 5.18 19.27 20.60
C ASP A 56 5.26 18.66 22.03
N SER A 57 4.27 18.91 22.88
CA SER A 57 4.15 18.45 24.27
C SER A 57 3.29 17.19 24.45
N GLY A 58 2.60 16.72 23.39
CA GLY A 58 1.78 15.52 23.48
C GLY A 58 2.61 14.27 23.79
N PRO A 59 2.06 13.26 24.52
CA PRO A 59 2.79 12.02 24.76
C PRO A 59 3.17 11.39 23.41
N ARG A 60 4.44 11.02 23.25
CA ARG A 60 4.87 10.32 22.05
C ARG A 60 4.39 8.87 22.09
N PRO A 61 4.01 8.30 20.94
CA PRO A 61 3.62 6.91 20.89
C PRO A 61 4.78 5.99 21.27
N ARG A 62 4.43 4.90 21.97
CA ARG A 62 5.39 3.99 22.62
C ARG A 62 5.98 3.04 21.58
N THR A 63 7.23 2.60 21.77
CA THR A 63 7.89 1.62 20.89
C THR A 63 7.05 0.36 20.61
N ARG A 64 6.26 -0.09 21.59
CA ARG A 64 5.33 -1.22 21.42
C ARG A 64 4.28 -0.98 20.33
N GLU A 65 3.79 0.25 20.16
CA GLU A 65 2.80 0.59 19.14
C GLU A 65 3.40 0.58 17.73
N LEU A 66 4.67 0.97 17.61
CA LEU A 66 5.41 0.80 16.37
C LEU A 66 5.61 -0.68 16.04
N ALA A 67 5.97 -1.50 17.04
CA ALA A 67 6.09 -2.95 16.84
C ALA A 67 4.74 -3.57 16.43
N LEU A 68 3.62 -3.15 17.03
CA LEU A 68 2.29 -3.61 16.62
C LEU A 68 1.96 -3.24 15.16
N LEU A 69 2.30 -2.02 14.74
CA LEU A 69 2.10 -1.57 13.35
C LEU A 69 2.99 -2.33 12.36
N LEU A 70 4.21 -2.70 12.74
CA LEU A 70 5.19 -3.26 11.82
C LEU A 70 5.22 -4.79 11.82
N GLU A 71 4.93 -5.44 12.94
CA GLU A 71 5.27 -6.86 13.16
C GLU A 71 4.08 -7.69 13.62
N ASP A 72 2.99 -7.09 14.13
CA ASP A 72 1.84 -7.88 14.59
C ASP A 72 1.13 -8.56 13.41
N PRO A 73 1.04 -9.89 13.36
CA PRO A 73 0.45 -10.59 12.21
C PRO A 73 -1.01 -10.22 11.93
N LYS A 74 -1.75 -9.75 12.94
CA LYS A 74 -3.18 -9.41 12.83
C LYS A 74 -3.41 -7.94 12.47
N THR A 75 -2.50 -7.05 12.85
CA THR A 75 -2.68 -5.60 12.71
C THR A 75 -1.55 -4.90 11.99
N CYS A 76 -0.59 -5.63 11.43
CA CYS A 76 0.54 -5.02 10.74
C CYS A 76 0.09 -4.29 9.48
N PHE A 77 0.89 -3.29 9.10
CA PHE A 77 0.66 -2.46 7.93
C PHE A 77 0.53 -3.29 6.64
N ALA A 78 1.24 -4.42 6.52
CA ALA A 78 1.24 -5.25 5.33
C ALA A 78 -0.12 -5.95 5.14
N GLY A 79 -0.72 -6.46 6.22
CA GLY A 79 -2.07 -7.02 6.17
C GLY A 79 -3.09 -5.94 5.76
N SER A 80 -3.05 -4.79 6.45
CA SER A 80 -3.92 -3.65 6.10
C SER A 80 -3.74 -3.17 4.67
N LEU A 81 -2.50 -3.16 4.15
CA LEU A 81 -2.21 -2.79 2.77
C LEU A 81 -2.94 -3.70 1.78
N PHE A 82 -2.86 -5.01 1.97
CA PHE A 82 -3.53 -5.97 1.09
C PHE A 82 -5.05 -5.96 1.28
N ASP A 83 -5.56 -5.88 2.50
CA ASP A 83 -7.01 -5.76 2.73
C ASP A 83 -7.61 -4.57 1.97
N TYR A 84 -6.93 -3.42 2.02
CA TYR A 84 -7.38 -2.23 1.32
C TYR A 84 -7.14 -2.29 -0.19
N ALA A 85 -6.08 -2.94 -0.65
CA ALA A 85 -5.89 -3.24 -2.07
C ALA A 85 -7.07 -4.07 -2.61
N ALA A 86 -7.49 -5.09 -1.86
CA ALA A 86 -8.62 -5.93 -2.20
C ALA A 86 -9.93 -5.13 -2.28
N ILE A 87 -10.23 -4.33 -1.24
CA ILE A 87 -11.40 -3.43 -1.22
C ILE A 87 -11.38 -2.48 -2.41
N LEU A 88 -10.22 -1.91 -2.72
CA LEU A 88 -10.06 -0.98 -3.83
C LEU A 88 -10.35 -1.66 -5.17
N PHE A 89 -9.72 -2.79 -5.45
CA PHE A 89 -9.89 -3.48 -6.73
C PHE A 89 -11.31 -4.01 -6.92
N LYS A 90 -11.96 -4.45 -5.83
CA LYS A 90 -13.39 -4.78 -5.85
C LYS A 90 -14.25 -3.57 -6.13
N SER A 91 -13.94 -2.42 -5.53
CA SER A 91 -14.68 -1.18 -5.77
C SER A 91 -14.55 -0.73 -7.22
N ILE A 92 -13.34 -0.76 -7.79
CA ILE A 92 -13.09 -0.48 -9.21
C ILE A 92 -13.87 -1.46 -10.10
N SER A 93 -13.82 -2.76 -9.78
CA SER A 93 -14.54 -3.80 -10.54
C SER A 93 -16.05 -3.62 -10.47
N ASN A 94 -16.60 -3.25 -9.31
CA ASN A 94 -18.03 -2.96 -9.16
C ASN A 94 -18.44 -1.73 -9.96
N LEU A 95 -17.63 -0.67 -9.97
CA LEU A 95 -17.87 0.51 -10.80
C LEU A 95 -17.86 0.17 -12.30
N LEU A 96 -16.93 -0.70 -12.73
CA LEU A 96 -16.88 -1.20 -14.11
C LEU A 96 -18.12 -2.02 -14.46
N SER A 97 -18.52 -2.97 -13.60
CA SER A 97 -19.74 -3.77 -13.78
C SER A 97 -21.01 -2.93 -13.86
N ASN A 98 -21.06 -1.82 -13.12
CA ASN A 98 -22.21 -0.90 -13.17
C ASN A 98 -22.27 -0.13 -14.50
N GLY A 99 -21.12 0.19 -15.10
CA GLY A 99 -21.05 0.84 -16.40
C GLY A 99 -21.22 -0.13 -17.58
N ASP A 100 -20.76 -1.37 -17.42
CA ASP A 100 -20.85 -2.45 -18.39
C ASP A 100 -21.14 -3.80 -17.68
N PRO A 101 -22.38 -4.30 -17.70
CA PRO A 101 -22.73 -5.59 -17.10
C PRO A 101 -22.06 -6.81 -17.74
N ALA A 102 -21.52 -6.66 -18.95
CA ALA A 102 -20.74 -7.69 -19.63
C ALA A 102 -19.27 -7.72 -19.18
N PHE A 103 -18.83 -6.76 -18.35
CA PHE A 103 -17.53 -6.77 -17.71
C PHE A 103 -17.32 -8.06 -16.90
N ARG A 104 -16.13 -8.66 -17.08
CA ARG A 104 -15.80 -9.98 -16.48
C ARG A 104 -14.42 -10.00 -15.84
N VAL A 105 -13.49 -9.16 -16.28
CA VAL A 105 -12.08 -9.21 -15.85
C VAL A 105 -11.53 -7.81 -15.62
N LEU A 106 -11.01 -7.56 -14.41
CA LEU A 106 -10.10 -6.46 -14.12
C LEU A 106 -8.66 -7.00 -14.24
N TYR A 107 -7.92 -6.52 -15.22
CA TYR A 107 -6.51 -6.87 -15.40
C TYR A 107 -5.61 -5.67 -15.11
N MET A 108 -4.64 -5.89 -14.23
CA MET A 108 -3.58 -4.94 -13.91
C MET A 108 -2.25 -5.55 -14.35
N GLU A 109 -1.51 -4.88 -15.23
CA GLU A 109 -0.20 -5.37 -15.67
C GLU A 109 0.81 -5.37 -14.51
N SER A 110 0.84 -4.29 -13.71
CA SER A 110 1.73 -4.18 -12.55
C SER A 110 1.04 -3.51 -11.35
N LEU A 111 1.23 -4.10 -10.16
CA LEU A 111 0.97 -3.48 -8.86
C LEU A 111 2.33 -3.24 -8.19
N ILE A 112 2.66 -1.99 -7.90
CA ILE A 112 3.93 -1.58 -7.33
C ILE A 112 3.70 -1.10 -5.90
N LEU A 113 4.32 -1.76 -4.93
CA LEU A 113 4.34 -1.35 -3.53
C LEU A 113 5.68 -0.65 -3.26
N ASN A 114 5.64 0.68 -3.21
CA ASN A 114 6.82 1.52 -3.09
C ASN A 114 6.94 2.12 -1.69
N PHE A 115 7.87 1.63 -0.89
CA PHE A 115 8.19 2.22 0.41
C PHE A 115 8.92 3.55 0.24
N ARG A 116 8.45 4.57 0.96
CA ARG A 116 9.17 5.83 1.13
C ARG A 116 10.02 5.79 2.40
N THR A 117 11.03 6.63 2.42
CA THR A 117 11.91 6.81 3.57
C THR A 117 11.09 7.26 4.79
N PRO A 118 11.16 6.53 5.92
CA PRO A 118 10.39 6.91 7.11
C PRO A 118 10.73 8.32 7.60
N THR A 119 9.72 9.04 8.07
CA THR A 119 9.87 10.42 8.52
C THR A 119 9.45 10.60 9.97
N THR A 120 10.06 11.56 10.66
CA THR A 120 9.67 12.02 12.00
C THR A 120 9.31 13.49 11.96
N ILE A 121 8.49 13.93 12.90
CA ILE A 121 8.31 15.35 13.16
C ILE A 121 9.51 15.85 13.97
N VAL A 122 10.03 17.01 13.58
CA VAL A 122 10.97 17.80 14.38
C VAL A 122 10.29 19.08 14.86
N PRO A 123 10.54 19.50 16.11
CA PRO A 123 10.10 20.81 16.60
C PRO A 123 10.66 21.90 15.70
N GLY A 124 9.82 22.88 15.34
CA GLY A 124 10.33 24.08 14.71
C GLY A 124 11.12 24.92 15.72
N LEU A 125 12.07 25.72 15.23
CA LEU A 125 12.96 26.54 16.06
C LEU A 125 12.25 27.71 16.80
N SER A 126 10.95 27.94 16.57
CA SER A 126 10.22 29.13 17.09
C SER A 126 9.35 28.81 18.30
N ARG A 127 9.50 29.62 19.37
CA ARG A 127 8.72 29.60 20.63
C ARG A 127 7.33 30.27 20.53
N THR A 128 6.78 30.43 19.32
CA THR A 128 5.43 30.99 19.12
C THR A 128 4.39 29.88 19.07
N ALA A 129 3.15 30.15 19.51
CA ALA A 129 2.05 29.18 19.67
C ALA A 129 1.62 28.41 18.40
N ILE A 130 2.21 28.72 17.25
CA ILE A 130 2.04 28.00 15.99
C ILE A 130 3.45 27.72 15.46
N THR A 131 4.14 26.77 16.08
CA THR A 131 5.42 26.31 15.56
C THR A 131 5.14 25.43 14.33
N PRO A 132 5.62 25.79 13.12
CA PRO A 132 5.44 24.94 11.96
C PRO A 132 6.22 23.64 12.20
N THR A 133 5.49 22.56 12.43
CA THR A 133 6.06 21.22 12.55
C THR A 133 6.51 20.78 11.16
N ARG A 134 7.81 20.52 11.00
CA ARG A 134 8.37 20.01 9.75
C ARG A 134 8.61 18.51 9.88
N ARG A 135 8.31 17.77 8.81
CA ARG A 135 8.74 16.38 8.68
C ARG A 135 10.13 16.32 8.06
N VAL A 136 10.98 15.52 8.68
CA VAL A 136 12.31 15.20 8.17
C VAL A 136 12.47 13.68 8.12
N PRO A 137 13.29 13.16 7.20
CA PRO A 137 13.72 11.77 7.26
C PRO A 137 14.27 11.44 8.65
N VAL A 138 13.99 10.23 9.14
CA VAL A 138 14.69 9.74 10.33
C VAL A 138 16.17 9.51 10.02
N GLU A 139 16.98 9.35 11.06
CA GLU A 139 18.41 9.05 10.90
C GLU A 139 18.62 7.81 10.02
N PRO A 140 19.65 7.78 9.15
CA PRO A 140 19.83 6.72 8.16
C PRO A 140 19.82 5.30 8.74
N GLU A 141 20.42 5.09 9.92
CA GLU A 141 20.43 3.79 10.58
C GLU A 141 19.03 3.37 11.06
N GLU A 142 18.25 4.32 11.55
CA GLU A 142 16.86 4.09 11.96
C GLU A 142 16.00 3.79 10.72
N ALA A 143 16.14 4.58 9.66
CA ALA A 143 15.43 4.39 8.40
C ALA A 143 15.68 2.99 7.84
N LYS A 144 16.95 2.57 7.83
CA LYS A 144 17.35 1.24 7.37
C LYS A 144 16.67 0.13 8.18
N LYS A 145 16.74 0.20 9.51
CA LYS A 145 16.10 -0.79 10.40
C LYS A 145 14.59 -0.89 10.15
N LEU A 146 13.91 0.26 10.07
CA LEU A 146 12.46 0.30 9.81
C LEU A 146 12.10 -0.29 8.45
N LEU A 147 12.84 0.07 7.40
CA LEU A 147 12.62 -0.44 6.05
C LEU A 147 12.91 -1.94 5.96
N ASP A 148 13.94 -2.43 6.63
CA ASP A 148 14.26 -3.86 6.69
C ASP A 148 13.14 -4.64 7.40
N THR A 149 12.61 -4.13 8.51
CA THR A 149 11.44 -4.71 9.19
C THR A 149 10.21 -4.71 8.27
N MET A 150 9.89 -3.56 7.66
CA MET A 150 8.74 -3.46 6.73
C MET A 150 8.88 -4.44 5.56
N ARG A 151 10.07 -4.53 4.97
CA ARG A 151 10.38 -5.50 3.91
C ARG A 151 10.15 -6.93 4.41
N GLY A 152 10.68 -7.29 5.56
CA GLY A 152 10.52 -8.62 6.16
C GLY A 152 9.05 -8.98 6.37
N THR A 153 8.27 -8.08 6.98
CA THR A 153 6.84 -8.28 7.22
C THR A 153 6.04 -8.42 5.93
N LEU A 154 6.33 -7.57 4.93
CA LEU A 154 5.65 -7.64 3.63
C LEU A 154 5.97 -8.96 2.91
N GLN A 155 7.24 -9.37 2.88
CA GLN A 155 7.65 -10.65 2.32
C GLN A 155 6.99 -11.84 3.03
N ALA A 156 6.88 -11.80 4.36
CA ALA A 156 6.23 -12.86 5.13
C ALA A 156 4.73 -12.99 4.77
N ASN A 157 4.02 -11.86 4.66
CA ASN A 157 2.61 -11.84 4.25
C ASN A 157 2.41 -12.42 2.85
N VAL A 158 3.22 -11.95 1.90
CA VAL A 158 3.16 -12.35 0.49
C VAL A 158 3.48 -13.84 0.29
N LYS A 159 4.42 -14.39 1.08
CA LYS A 159 4.72 -15.82 1.09
C LYS A 159 3.60 -16.68 1.68
N ALA A 160 2.75 -16.10 2.51
CA ALA A 160 1.60 -16.80 3.09
C ALA A 160 0.41 -16.89 2.12
N PHE A 161 0.44 -16.16 1.00
CA PHE A 161 -0.58 -16.29 -0.04
C PHE A 161 -0.58 -17.71 -0.61
N LYS A 162 -1.79 -18.28 -0.68
CA LYS A 162 -2.00 -19.64 -1.15
C LYS A 162 -1.82 -19.73 -2.65
N ALA A 163 -1.55 -20.93 -3.14
CA ALA A 163 -1.65 -21.23 -4.56
C ALA A 163 -3.14 -21.41 -4.94
N PHE A 164 -3.54 -20.82 -6.05
CA PHE A 164 -4.85 -20.99 -6.67
C PHE A 164 -4.69 -21.73 -8.00
N ASP A 165 -5.49 -22.77 -8.20
CA ASP A 165 -5.50 -23.54 -9.44
C ASP A 165 -6.11 -22.72 -10.59
N ALA A 166 -5.32 -22.46 -11.64
CA ALA A 166 -5.76 -21.67 -12.78
C ALA A 166 -6.99 -22.27 -13.50
N ALA A 167 -7.25 -23.58 -13.36
CA ALA A 167 -8.46 -24.21 -13.89
C ALA A 167 -9.75 -23.65 -13.26
N ASN A 168 -9.68 -23.17 -12.02
CA ASN A 168 -10.83 -22.66 -11.27
C ASN A 168 -11.07 -21.15 -11.47
N CYS A 169 -10.27 -20.47 -12.31
CA CYS A 169 -10.44 -19.04 -12.56
C CYS A 169 -11.81 -18.69 -13.15
N GLY A 170 -12.45 -19.62 -13.86
CA GLY A 170 -13.79 -19.43 -14.44
C GLY A 170 -14.90 -19.29 -13.39
N GLU A 171 -14.64 -19.69 -12.14
CA GLU A 171 -15.60 -19.56 -11.02
C GLU A 171 -15.55 -18.18 -10.36
N LEU A 172 -14.51 -17.40 -10.63
CA LEU A 172 -14.34 -16.06 -10.07
C LEU A 172 -15.04 -15.03 -10.94
N PHE A 173 -15.92 -14.24 -10.33
CA PHE A 173 -16.61 -13.16 -11.02
C PHE A 173 -16.77 -11.90 -10.16
N PRO A 174 -16.27 -10.72 -10.61
CA PRO A 174 -15.33 -10.54 -11.71
C PRO A 174 -13.95 -11.09 -11.35
N LEU A 175 -13.20 -11.59 -12.35
CA LEU A 175 -11.81 -12.01 -12.14
C LEU A 175 -10.93 -10.76 -12.01
N ILE A 176 -10.27 -10.62 -10.86
CA ILE A 176 -9.29 -9.55 -10.63
C ILE A 176 -7.91 -10.18 -10.70
N GLN A 177 -7.14 -9.84 -11.73
CA GLN A 177 -5.83 -10.40 -12.02
C GLN A 177 -4.75 -9.32 -12.03
N ILE A 178 -3.62 -9.64 -11.44
CA ILE A 178 -2.42 -8.81 -11.35
C ILE A 178 -1.28 -9.59 -12.01
N GLY A 179 -0.80 -9.10 -13.15
CA GLY A 179 0.29 -9.72 -13.91
C GLY A 179 1.59 -9.75 -13.11
N ARG A 180 1.95 -8.62 -12.50
CA ARG A 180 3.16 -8.51 -11.66
C ARG A 180 2.88 -7.74 -10.37
N LEU A 181 3.35 -8.27 -9.25
CA LEU A 181 3.48 -7.55 -7.99
C LEU A 181 4.95 -7.17 -7.82
N GLN A 182 5.26 -5.89 -7.68
CA GLN A 182 6.63 -5.39 -7.50
C GLN A 182 6.78 -4.72 -6.13
N PHE A 183 7.93 -4.94 -5.52
CA PHE A 183 8.29 -4.31 -4.25
C PHE A 183 9.46 -3.38 -4.47
N ALA A 184 9.30 -2.12 -4.07
CA ALA A 184 10.28 -1.08 -4.29
C ALA A 184 10.52 -0.25 -3.02
N THR A 185 11.67 0.42 -2.97
CA THR A 185 11.96 1.47 -2.00
C THR A 185 12.50 2.66 -2.76
N GLU A 186 11.82 3.81 -2.66
CA GLU A 186 12.13 5.02 -3.44
C GLU A 186 12.31 4.74 -4.94
N GLY A 187 11.45 3.87 -5.50
CA GLY A 187 11.47 3.48 -6.90
C GLY A 187 12.47 2.37 -7.25
N TYR A 188 13.37 1.98 -6.34
CA TYR A 188 14.30 0.87 -6.56
C TYR A 188 13.64 -0.46 -6.25
N VAL A 189 13.39 -1.26 -7.28
CA VAL A 189 12.77 -2.58 -7.16
C VAL A 189 13.75 -3.57 -6.53
N TRP A 190 13.31 -4.27 -5.49
CA TRP A 190 14.10 -5.28 -4.78
C TRP A 190 13.42 -6.66 -4.70
N GLY A 191 12.22 -6.80 -5.24
CA GLY A 191 11.53 -8.07 -5.35
C GLY A 191 10.33 -8.00 -6.28
N GLU A 192 9.92 -9.15 -6.78
CA GLU A 192 8.73 -9.29 -7.61
C GLU A 192 8.07 -10.67 -7.45
N GLY A 193 6.77 -10.72 -7.72
CA GLY A 193 6.01 -11.94 -7.92
C GLY A 193 5.12 -11.80 -9.14
N HIS A 194 4.75 -12.92 -9.76
CA HIS A 194 4.03 -12.94 -11.04
C HIS A 194 2.73 -13.70 -10.91
N ASN A 195 1.73 -13.30 -11.70
CA ASN A 195 0.44 -13.96 -11.84
C ASN A 195 -0.28 -14.13 -10.49
N MET A 196 -0.72 -13.02 -9.92
CA MET A 196 -1.55 -13.01 -8.72
C MET A 196 -3.00 -12.75 -9.10
N ILE A 197 -3.92 -13.28 -8.31
CA ILE A 197 -5.34 -12.98 -8.41
C ILE A 197 -5.88 -12.57 -7.04
N LEU A 198 -7.03 -11.90 -7.05
CA LEU A 198 -7.86 -11.74 -5.86
C LEU A 198 -9.02 -12.74 -5.94
N ALA A 199 -8.95 -13.81 -5.16
CA ALA A 199 -9.98 -14.83 -5.08
C ALA A 199 -10.83 -14.58 -3.82
N HIS A 200 -12.09 -14.19 -4.02
CA HIS A 200 -12.94 -13.65 -2.96
C HIS A 200 -12.26 -12.48 -2.24
N ASP A 201 -11.86 -12.62 -0.99
CA ASP A 201 -11.19 -11.58 -0.19
C ASP A 201 -9.66 -11.75 -0.13
N ASP A 202 -9.11 -12.86 -0.63
CA ASP A 202 -7.70 -13.21 -0.43
C ASP A 202 -6.89 -13.12 -1.72
N PHE A 203 -5.71 -12.51 -1.64
CA PHE A 203 -4.72 -12.60 -2.71
C PHE A 203 -4.10 -14.00 -2.76
N GLN A 204 -3.99 -14.54 -3.97
CA GLN A 204 -3.47 -15.89 -4.21
C GLN A 204 -2.59 -15.92 -5.47
N TRP A 205 -1.61 -16.82 -5.47
CA TRP A 205 -0.71 -17.05 -6.60
C TRP A 205 -1.32 -18.03 -7.59
N LEU A 206 -1.41 -17.66 -8.86
CA LEU A 206 -1.85 -18.59 -9.89
C LEU A 206 -0.83 -19.71 -10.07
N ARG A 207 -1.35 -20.94 -10.08
CA ARG A 207 -0.61 -22.15 -10.39
C ARG A 207 -1.24 -22.79 -11.64
N TYR A 208 -0.42 -22.97 -12.66
CA TYR A 208 -0.77 -23.64 -13.91
C TYR A 208 -0.40 -25.12 -13.88
#